data_AF-A0A6J4WXD1-F1
#
_entry.id   AF-A0A6J4WXD1-F1
#
_cell.length_a   1.000
_cell.length_b   1.000
_cell.length_c   1.000
_cell.angle_alpha   90.00
_cell.angle_beta   90.00
_cell.angle_gamma   90.00
#
_symmetry.space_group_name_H-M   'P 1'
#
loop_
_entity.id
_entity.type
_entity.pdbx_description
1 polymer ?
#
loop_
_entity_poly.entity_id
_entity_poly.type
_entity_poly.pdbx_seq_one_letter_code
_entity_poly.pdbx_strand_id
1 'polypeptide(L)'
;MGYNNQSSIFVKLNEFSRDYFRDVVETSIRAILLLISTAVLSLLVLYFYSILWHIIRMTYSGKKFSMLHPKATGVISNIVNNDLIELSIHTTFSAFAICLIIGAICQVSYITRFLYYPRSMIAKLLFWGMPLTTVVSMYLNDQLKFEHWSYTIPITIVPTLCVFTYCFKFNETLLPEFGDVIMKIFHGLKVFFSLRPHRQ
;
A
#
# COMPACT_ATOMS: atom_id res chain seq x y z
N MET A 1 -48.79 15.03 14.08
CA MET A 1 -47.53 15.78 14.29
C MET A 1 -46.28 14.90 14.03
N GLY A 2 -46.24 14.09 12.96
CA GLY A 2 -45.11 13.17 12.67
C GLY A 2 -44.24 13.54 11.47
N TYR A 3 -44.67 14.47 10.62
CA TYR A 3 -44.01 14.78 9.34
C TYR A 3 -42.72 15.60 9.48
N ASN A 4 -42.55 16.39 10.55
CA ASN A 4 -41.34 17.21 10.75
C ASN A 4 -40.08 16.39 11.11
N ASN A 5 -40.24 15.16 11.61
CA ASN A 5 -39.09 14.37 12.03
C ASN A 5 -38.38 13.69 10.84
N GLN A 6 -39.14 13.32 9.80
CA GLN A 6 -38.62 12.58 8.65
C GLN A 6 -37.75 13.46 7.74
N SER A 7 -38.11 14.73 7.53
CA SER A 7 -37.29 15.69 6.76
C SER A 7 -35.93 15.96 7.42
N SER A 8 -35.87 15.99 8.75
CA SER A 8 -34.63 16.21 9.49
C SER A 8 -33.60 15.09 9.33
N ILE A 9 -34.07 13.84 9.17
CA ILE A 9 -33.20 12.68 8.97
C ILE A 9 -32.57 12.72 7.58
N PHE A 10 -33.37 13.03 6.54
CA PHE A 10 -32.86 13.11 5.16
C PHE A 10 -31.82 14.23 4.98
N VAL A 11 -32.01 15.38 5.63
CA VAL A 11 -31.03 16.48 5.58
C VAL A 11 -29.70 16.05 6.19
N LYS A 12 -29.71 15.43 7.38
CA LYS A 12 -28.49 14.93 8.04
C LYS A 12 -27.78 13.85 7.23
N LEU A 13 -28.54 12.97 6.57
CA LEU A 13 -27.98 11.89 5.76
C LEU A 13 -27.32 12.43 4.48
N ASN A 14 -27.89 13.48 3.89
CA ASN A 14 -27.30 14.18 2.75
C ASN A 14 -26.02 14.95 3.14
N GLU A 15 -26.03 15.63 4.28
CA GLU A 15 -24.83 16.31 4.83
C GLU A 15 -23.71 15.30 5.10
N PHE A 16 -24.02 14.19 5.79
CA PHE A 16 -23.05 13.13 6.07
C PHE A 16 -22.48 12.50 4.79
N SER A 17 -23.33 12.20 3.80
CA SER A 17 -22.92 11.65 2.51
C SER A 17 -21.98 12.61 1.76
N ARG A 18 -22.30 13.91 1.76
CA ARG A 18 -21.50 14.94 1.10
C ARG A 18 -20.13 15.09 1.75
N ASP A 19 -20.07 15.09 3.08
CA ASP A 19 -18.82 15.23 3.82
C ASP A 19 -17.94 13.99 3.62
N TYR A 20 -18.52 12.78 3.70
CA TYR A 20 -17.82 11.54 3.39
C TYR A 20 -17.26 11.51 1.97
N PHE A 21 -18.07 11.91 0.98
CA PHE A 21 -17.64 11.96 -0.41
C PHE A 21 -16.47 12.93 -0.61
N ARG A 22 -16.50 14.09 0.06
CA ARG A 22 -15.42 15.08 0.02
C ARG A 22 -14.12 14.50 0.59
N ASP A 23 -14.19 13.79 1.72
CA ASP A 23 -13.02 13.16 2.35
C ASP A 23 -12.44 12.05 1.47
N VAL A 24 -13.29 11.24 0.83
CA VAL A 24 -12.87 10.19 -0.10
C VAL A 24 -12.16 10.79 -1.32
N VAL A 25 -12.72 11.84 -1.92
CA VAL A 25 -12.12 12.51 -3.09
C VAL A 25 -10.78 13.15 -2.72
N GLU A 26 -10.71 13.86 -1.60
CA GLU A 26 -9.47 14.48 -1.13
C GLU A 26 -8.37 13.43 -0.89
N THR A 27 -8.73 12.32 -0.25
CA THR A 27 -7.79 11.24 0.02
C THR A 27 -7.37 10.53 -1.26
N SER A 28 -8.26 10.37 -2.22
CA SER A 28 -7.96 9.79 -3.54
C SER A 28 -6.99 10.67 -4.35
N ILE A 29 -7.20 11.99 -4.36
CA ILE A 29 -6.27 12.94 -5.01
C ILE A 29 -4.88 12.84 -4.38
N ARG A 30 -4.79 12.79 -3.05
CA ARG A 30 -3.53 12.60 -2.34
C ARG A 30 -2.85 11.28 -2.69
N ALA A 31 -3.62 10.19 -2.83
CA ALA A 31 -3.10 8.89 -3.24
C ALA A 31 -2.54 8.92 -4.68
N ILE A 32 -3.25 9.57 -5.61
CA ILE A 32 -2.78 9.72 -7.00
C ILE A 32 -1.49 10.53 -7.06
N LEU A 33 -1.42 11.67 -6.36
CA LEU A 33 -0.21 12.49 -6.28
C LEU A 33 0.98 11.70 -5.70
N LEU A 34 0.72 10.89 -4.66
CA LEU A 34 1.73 10.02 -4.09
C LEU A 34 2.21 8.96 -5.07
N LEU A 35 1.29 8.32 -5.81
CA LEU A 35 1.64 7.32 -6.83
C LEU A 35 2.50 7.92 -7.93
N ILE A 36 2.14 9.09 -8.45
CA ILE A 36 2.94 9.80 -9.46
C ILE A 36 4.32 10.15 -8.88
N SER A 37 4.37 10.75 -7.69
CA SER A 37 5.64 11.10 -7.04
C SER A 37 6.52 9.87 -6.79
N THR A 38 5.92 8.75 -6.40
CA THR A 38 6.63 7.50 -6.14
C THR A 38 7.15 6.89 -7.43
N ALA A 39 6.34 6.87 -8.50
CA ALA A 39 6.74 6.37 -9.81
C ALA A 39 7.89 7.20 -10.42
N VAL A 40 7.88 8.52 -10.23
CA VAL A 40 8.99 9.39 -10.63
C VAL A 40 10.24 9.09 -9.79
N LEU A 41 10.09 8.94 -8.47
CA LEU A 41 11.22 8.63 -7.59
C LEU A 41 11.84 7.26 -7.90
N SER A 42 11.02 6.23 -8.11
CA SER A 42 11.51 4.89 -8.50
C SER A 42 12.17 4.92 -9.87
N LEU A 43 11.64 5.71 -10.82
CA LEU A 43 12.27 5.90 -12.12
C LEU A 43 13.67 6.53 -11.98
N LEU A 44 13.81 7.58 -11.18
CA LEU A 44 15.10 8.21 -10.91
C LEU A 44 16.11 7.22 -10.29
N VAL A 45 15.66 6.41 -9.34
CA VAL A 45 16.50 5.37 -8.71
C VAL A 45 16.91 4.30 -9.71
N LEU A 46 15.99 3.85 -10.58
CA LEU A 46 16.29 2.88 -11.64
C LEU A 46 17.29 3.43 -12.67
N TYR A 47 17.14 4.68 -13.09
CA TYR A 47 18.13 5.36 -13.94
C TYR A 47 19.49 5.46 -13.27
N PHE A 48 19.52 5.80 -11.98
CA PHE A 48 20.77 5.86 -11.22
C PHE A 48 21.45 4.49 -11.18
N TYR A 49 20.72 3.40 -10.93
CA TYR A 49 21.25 2.04 -10.99
C TYR A 49 21.73 1.66 -12.39
N SER A 50 21.01 2.06 -13.43
CA SER A 50 21.43 1.85 -14.83
C SER A 50 22.76 2.53 -15.13
N ILE A 51 22.92 3.80 -14.74
CA ILE A 51 24.18 4.54 -14.90
C ILE A 51 25.31 3.88 -14.11
N LEU A 52 25.07 3.52 -12.85
CA LEU A 52 26.06 2.80 -12.02
C LEU A 52 26.48 1.48 -12.67
N TRP A 53 25.54 0.73 -13.24
CA TRP A 53 25.84 -0.52 -13.94
C TRP A 53 26.74 -0.29 -15.16
N HIS A 54 26.46 0.74 -15.95
CA HIS A 54 27.31 1.11 -17.09
C HIS A 54 28.72 1.50 -16.65
N ILE A 55 28.87 2.28 -15.57
CA ILE A 55 30.18 2.65 -15.01
C ILE A 55 30.93 1.40 -14.53
N ILE A 56 30.28 0.52 -13.77
CA ILE A 56 30.88 -0.70 -13.26
C ILE A 56 31.39 -1.57 -14.41
N ARG A 57 30.61 -1.76 -15.48
CA ARG A 57 31.01 -2.57 -16.64
C ARG A 57 32.25 -2.08 -17.36
N MET A 58 32.58 -0.78 -17.27
CA MET A 58 33.81 -0.22 -17.86
C MET A 58 35.07 -0.59 -17.05
N THR A 59 34.94 -0.85 -15.75
CA THR A 59 36.07 -1.17 -14.87
C THR A 59 36.59 -2.61 -15.08
N TYR A 60 37.87 -2.84 -14.76
CA TYR A 60 38.47 -4.19 -14.81
C TYR A 60 37.71 -5.19 -13.90
N SER A 61 37.35 -4.74 -12.68
CA SER A 61 36.57 -5.54 -11.74
C SER A 61 35.18 -5.91 -12.28
N GLY A 62 34.50 -4.96 -12.95
CA GLY A 62 33.20 -5.23 -13.57
C GLY A 62 33.29 -6.23 -14.72
N LYS A 63 34.31 -6.13 -15.57
CA LYS A 63 34.55 -7.14 -16.63
C LYS A 63 34.80 -8.52 -16.05
N LYS A 64 35.63 -8.62 -14.99
CA LYS A 64 35.86 -9.88 -14.27
C LYS A 64 34.59 -10.43 -13.64
N PHE A 65 33.76 -9.57 -13.04
CA PHE A 65 32.46 -9.95 -12.49
C PHE A 65 31.51 -10.49 -13.57
N SER A 66 31.45 -9.86 -14.75
CA SER A 66 30.66 -10.35 -15.88
C SER A 66 31.09 -11.72 -16.38
N MET A 67 32.40 -12.02 -16.34
CA MET A 67 32.93 -13.34 -16.70
C MET A 67 32.62 -14.40 -15.63
N LEU A 68 32.70 -14.05 -14.35
CA LEU A 68 32.47 -14.98 -13.24
C LEU A 68 30.98 -15.27 -12.99
N HIS A 69 30.09 -14.30 -13.24
CA HIS A 69 28.66 -14.40 -12.94
C HIS A 69 27.78 -14.03 -14.14
N PRO A 70 27.86 -14.78 -15.27
CA PRO A 70 27.15 -14.44 -16.51
C PRO A 70 25.63 -14.35 -16.31
N LYS A 71 25.04 -15.25 -15.51
CA LYS A 71 23.60 -15.24 -15.18
C LYS A 71 23.14 -13.94 -14.54
N ALA A 72 23.81 -13.50 -13.47
CA ALA A 72 23.47 -12.26 -12.77
C ALA A 72 23.61 -11.05 -13.70
N THR A 73 24.66 -11.01 -14.52
CA THR A 73 24.85 -9.90 -15.47
C THR A 73 23.83 -9.90 -16.61
N GLY A 74 23.34 -11.07 -17.02
CA GLY A 74 22.24 -11.21 -17.95
C GLY A 74 20.95 -10.63 -17.38
N VAL A 75 20.62 -10.95 -16.13
CA VAL A 75 19.45 -10.40 -15.42
C VAL A 75 19.54 -8.87 -15.30
N ILE A 76 20.67 -8.33 -14.83
CA ILE A 76 20.85 -6.88 -14.69
C ILE A 76 20.77 -6.19 -16.05
N SER A 77 21.38 -6.77 -17.09
CA SER A 77 21.31 -6.21 -18.44
C SER A 77 19.88 -6.27 -19.00
N ASN A 78 19.11 -7.32 -18.71
CA ASN A 78 17.71 -7.41 -19.09
C ASN A 78 16.87 -6.32 -18.41
N ILE A 79 17.10 -6.07 -17.12
CA ILE A 79 16.44 -4.99 -16.37
C ILE A 79 16.79 -3.62 -16.96
N VAL A 80 18.07 -3.37 -17.24
CA VAL A 80 18.55 -2.08 -17.74
C VAL A 80 18.12 -1.79 -19.18
N ASN A 81 18.00 -2.83 -20.01
CA ASN A 81 17.61 -2.69 -21.41
C ASN A 81 16.08 -2.66 -21.62
N ASN A 82 15.30 -3.05 -20.60
CA ASN A 82 13.84 -2.93 -20.63
C ASN A 82 13.41 -1.46 -20.50
N ASP A 83 12.15 -1.18 -20.85
CA ASP A 83 11.56 0.13 -20.64
C ASP A 83 11.45 0.43 -19.13
N LEU A 84 12.40 1.23 -18.63
CA LEU A 84 12.47 1.62 -17.22
C LEU A 84 11.23 2.39 -16.76
N ILE A 85 10.54 3.08 -17.69
CA ILE A 85 9.32 3.83 -17.39
C ILE A 85 8.20 2.84 -17.12
N GLU A 86 8.00 1.87 -18.02
CA GLU A 86 7.00 0.81 -17.85
C GLU A 86 7.27 0.02 -16.56
N LEU A 87 8.53 -0.36 -16.31
CA LEU A 87 8.93 -1.08 -15.11
C LEU A 87 8.63 -0.26 -13.83
N SER A 88 8.93 1.03 -13.84
CA SER A 88 8.67 1.93 -12.70
C SER A 88 7.18 2.07 -12.39
N ILE A 89 6.37 2.25 -13.42
CA ILE A 89 4.90 2.35 -13.29
C ILE A 89 4.35 1.02 -12.77
N HIS A 90 4.70 -0.08 -13.42
CA HIS A 90 4.20 -1.42 -13.08
C HIS A 90 4.57 -1.83 -11.65
N THR A 91 5.82 -1.57 -11.23
CA THR A 91 6.29 -1.86 -9.87
C THR A 91 5.57 -1.01 -8.83
N THR A 92 5.36 0.28 -9.10
CA THR A 92 4.65 1.20 -8.19
C THR A 92 3.18 0.81 -8.02
N PHE A 93 2.46 0.51 -9.10
CA PHE A 93 1.07 0.05 -9.04
C PHE A 93 0.94 -1.30 -8.32
N SER A 94 1.83 -2.24 -8.60
CA SER A 94 1.85 -3.54 -7.92
C SER A 94 2.09 -3.39 -6.41
N ALA A 95 3.07 -2.55 -6.02
CA ALA A 95 3.36 -2.26 -4.63
C ALA A 95 2.15 -1.64 -3.92
N PHE A 96 1.49 -0.66 -4.56
CA PHE A 96 0.30 -0.01 -4.03
C PHE A 96 -0.87 -0.98 -3.83
N ALA A 97 -1.19 -1.79 -4.85
CA ALA A 97 -2.28 -2.75 -4.79
C ALA A 97 -2.07 -3.78 -3.67
N ILE A 98 -0.87 -4.35 -3.58
CA ILE A 98 -0.52 -5.35 -2.55
C ILE A 98 -0.56 -4.71 -1.15
N CYS A 99 0.02 -3.52 -0.97
CA CYS A 99 -0.02 -2.82 0.31
C CYS A 99 -1.45 -2.45 0.73
N LEU A 100 -2.32 -2.10 -0.22
CA LEU A 100 -3.71 -1.80 0.04
C LEU A 100 -4.47 -3.07 0.49
N ILE A 101 -4.31 -4.18 -0.23
CA ILE A 101 -4.93 -5.47 0.13
C ILE A 101 -4.49 -5.94 1.51
N ILE A 102 -3.17 -5.96 1.77
CA ILE A 102 -2.64 -6.40 3.07
C ILE A 102 -3.07 -5.45 4.19
N GLY A 103 -3.03 -4.14 3.95
CA GLY A 103 -3.50 -3.16 4.92
C GLY A 103 -4.98 -3.33 5.23
N ALA A 104 -5.82 -3.66 4.24
CA ALA A 104 -7.24 -3.93 4.44
C ALA A 104 -7.44 -5.19 5.30
N ILE A 105 -6.72 -6.28 5.00
CA ILE A 105 -6.76 -7.51 5.81
C ILE A 105 -6.32 -7.24 7.25
N CYS A 106 -5.24 -6.47 7.45
CA CYS A 106 -4.75 -6.09 8.77
C CYS A 106 -5.75 -5.22 9.54
N GLN A 107 -6.43 -4.29 8.85
CA GLN A 107 -7.45 -3.42 9.43
C GLN A 107 -8.68 -4.23 9.89
N VAL A 108 -9.18 -5.13 9.03
CA VAL A 108 -10.31 -6.02 9.36
C VAL A 108 -9.95 -6.95 10.51
N SER A 109 -8.70 -7.39 10.59
CA SER A 109 -8.21 -8.31 11.63
C SER A 109 -7.75 -7.60 12.91
N TYR A 110 -7.88 -6.27 13.01
CA TYR A 110 -7.41 -5.41 14.13
C TYR A 110 -5.91 -5.47 14.42
N ILE A 111 -5.12 -6.08 13.54
CA ILE A 111 -3.67 -6.18 13.69
C ILE A 111 -3.03 -4.79 13.65
N THR A 112 -3.60 -3.89 12.84
CA THR A 112 -3.16 -2.50 12.71
C THR A 112 -3.13 -1.79 14.07
N ARG A 113 -4.16 -1.99 14.90
CA ARG A 113 -4.27 -1.33 16.22
C ARG A 113 -3.10 -1.67 17.16
N PHE A 114 -2.67 -2.93 17.16
CA PHE A 114 -1.62 -3.42 18.05
C PHE A 114 -0.21 -3.21 17.50
N LEU A 115 0.00 -3.47 16.20
CA LEU A 115 1.34 -3.51 15.61
C LEU A 115 1.73 -2.23 14.87
N TYR A 116 0.76 -1.42 14.42
CA TYR A 116 1.03 -0.21 13.63
C TYR A 116 1.05 1.05 14.50
N TYR A 117 -0.02 1.38 15.22
CA TYR A 117 -0.14 2.68 15.92
C TYR A 117 0.93 3.00 16.98
N PRO A 118 1.33 2.10 17.89
CA PRO A 118 2.21 2.47 18.99
C PRO A 118 3.69 2.64 18.59
N ARG A 119 4.03 2.39 17.32
CA ARG A 119 5.43 2.30 16.88
C ARG A 119 5.92 3.57 16.18
N SER A 120 7.20 3.88 16.38
CA SER A 120 7.90 4.94 15.65
C SER A 120 7.91 4.66 14.14
N MET A 121 8.08 5.70 13.32
CA MET A 121 8.12 5.55 11.85
C MET A 121 9.18 4.54 11.39
N ILE A 122 10.35 4.52 12.04
CA ILE A 122 11.42 3.57 11.74
C ILE A 122 11.00 2.13 12.06
N ALA A 123 10.35 1.91 13.20
CA ALA A 123 9.87 0.59 13.58
C ALA A 123 8.74 0.10 12.67
N LYS A 124 7.86 1.00 12.19
CA LYS A 124 6.86 0.70 11.15
C LYS A 124 7.52 0.27 9.85
N LEU A 125 8.55 1.00 9.43
CA LEU A 125 9.28 0.75 8.19
C LEU A 125 10.00 -0.61 8.23
N LEU A 126 10.69 -0.92 9.31
CA LEU A 126 11.38 -2.20 9.44
C LEU A 126 10.42 -3.37 9.59
N PHE A 127 9.37 -3.23 10.41
CA PHE A 127 8.47 -4.34 10.72
C PHE A 127 7.45 -4.62 9.61
N TRP A 128 6.89 -3.60 8.98
CA TRP A 128 5.89 -3.75 7.91
C TRP A 128 6.49 -3.58 6.52
N GLY A 129 7.40 -2.62 6.35
CA GLY A 129 8.02 -2.34 5.06
C GLY A 129 8.84 -3.52 4.53
N MET A 130 9.63 -4.20 5.38
CA MET A 130 10.44 -5.34 4.94
C MET A 130 9.58 -6.54 4.48
N PRO A 131 8.60 -7.05 5.26
CA PRO A 131 7.74 -8.13 4.78
C PRO A 131 6.92 -7.75 3.54
N LEU A 132 6.38 -6.53 3.48
CA LEU A 132 5.63 -6.06 2.30
C LEU A 132 6.52 -6.01 1.07
N THR A 133 7.76 -5.54 1.20
CA THR A 133 8.74 -5.54 0.11
C THR A 133 8.99 -6.95 -0.39
N THR A 134 9.18 -7.92 0.51
CA THR A 134 9.34 -9.33 0.13
C THR A 134 8.14 -9.87 -0.65
N VAL A 135 6.91 -9.60 -0.20
CA VAL A 135 5.69 -10.06 -0.89
C VAL A 135 5.58 -9.44 -2.28
N VAL A 136 5.83 -8.13 -2.41
CA VAL A 136 5.80 -7.42 -3.69
C VAL A 136 6.91 -7.93 -4.63
N SER A 137 8.10 -8.20 -4.10
CA SER A 137 9.21 -8.81 -4.83
C SER A 137 8.89 -10.21 -5.35
N MET A 138 8.23 -11.05 -4.54
CA MET A 138 7.78 -12.38 -4.96
C MET A 138 6.76 -12.30 -6.09
N TYR A 139 5.79 -11.39 -5.98
CA TYR A 139 4.79 -11.15 -7.03
C TYR A 139 5.43 -10.69 -8.34
N LEU A 140 6.34 -9.72 -8.29
CA LEU A 140 7.03 -9.22 -9.48
C LEU A 140 8.01 -10.24 -10.06
N ASN A 141 8.60 -11.11 -9.24
CA ASN A 141 9.47 -12.18 -9.72
C ASN A 141 8.71 -13.15 -10.63
N ASP A 142 7.45 -13.46 -10.30
CA ASP A 142 6.58 -14.32 -11.11
C ASP A 142 6.24 -13.66 -12.46
N GLN A 143 5.93 -12.36 -12.45
CA GLN A 143 5.63 -11.59 -13.67
C GLN A 143 6.84 -11.44 -14.59
N LEU A 144 8.01 -11.12 -14.03
CA LEU A 144 9.24 -10.85 -14.79
C LEU A 144 10.10 -12.10 -15.04
N LYS A 145 9.69 -13.25 -14.51
CA LYS A 145 10.33 -14.57 -14.67
C LYS A 145 11.83 -14.58 -14.33
N PHE A 146 12.24 -13.87 -13.29
CA PHE A 146 13.64 -13.93 -12.83
C PHE A 146 13.92 -15.26 -12.11
N GLU A 147 15.16 -15.77 -12.24
CA GLU A 147 15.59 -17.01 -11.58
C GLU A 147 15.53 -16.89 -10.03
N HIS A 148 15.75 -15.68 -9.49
CA HIS A 148 15.75 -15.44 -8.04
C HIS A 148 15.05 -14.13 -7.69
N TRP A 149 14.15 -14.20 -6.69
CA TRP A 149 13.41 -13.05 -6.15
C TRP A 149 14.31 -12.01 -5.46
N SER A 150 15.54 -12.37 -5.10
CA SER A 150 16.51 -11.44 -4.54
C SER A 150 16.86 -10.29 -5.49
N TYR A 151 16.76 -10.51 -6.81
CA TYR A 151 17.02 -9.48 -7.80
C TYR A 151 15.92 -8.42 -7.90
N THR A 152 14.68 -8.74 -7.48
CA THR A 152 13.56 -7.79 -7.52
C THR A 152 13.48 -6.90 -6.29
N ILE A 153 14.07 -7.30 -5.16
CA ILE A 153 14.10 -6.51 -3.91
C ILE A 153 14.59 -5.07 -4.11
N PRO A 154 15.75 -4.79 -4.73
CA PRO A 154 16.23 -3.41 -4.87
C PRO A 154 15.32 -2.55 -5.76
N ILE A 155 14.56 -3.17 -6.66
CA ILE A 155 13.61 -2.48 -7.55
C ILE A 155 12.33 -2.11 -6.79
N THR A 156 11.88 -2.99 -5.89
CA THR A 156 10.61 -2.84 -5.18
C THR A 156 10.71 -2.06 -3.89
N ILE A 157 11.87 -2.04 -3.24
CA ILE A 157 12.03 -1.45 -1.90
C ILE A 157 11.64 0.03 -1.86
N VAL A 158 12.03 0.82 -2.86
CA VAL A 158 11.69 2.25 -2.89
C VAL A 158 10.17 2.45 -3.05
N PRO A 159 9.51 1.90 -4.09
CA PRO A 159 8.07 2.11 -4.23
C PRO A 159 7.27 1.55 -3.07
N THR A 160 7.63 0.39 -2.51
CA THR A 160 6.92 -0.19 -1.35
C THR A 160 7.03 0.68 -0.11
N LEU A 161 8.24 1.16 0.21
CA LEU A 161 8.47 2.01 1.37
C LEU A 161 7.77 3.37 1.25
N CYS A 162 7.66 3.92 0.04
CA CYS A 162 6.92 5.15 -0.21
C CYS A 162 5.40 4.96 -0.07
N VAL A 163 4.83 3.90 -0.64
CA VAL A 163 3.37 3.72 -0.67
C VAL A 163 2.78 3.12 0.60
N PHE A 164 3.49 2.23 1.32
CA PHE A 164 2.85 1.45 2.39
C PHE A 164 2.24 2.33 3.48
N THR A 165 2.93 3.40 3.90
CA THR A 165 2.44 4.28 4.98
C THR A 165 1.10 4.91 4.61
N TYR A 166 0.96 5.30 3.34
CA TYR A 166 -0.26 5.89 2.83
C TYR A 166 -1.34 4.85 2.58
N CYS A 167 -1.01 3.65 2.11
CA CYS A 167 -1.97 2.55 1.98
C CYS A 167 -2.62 2.20 3.33
N PHE A 168 -1.85 2.14 4.42
CA PHE A 168 -2.39 1.90 5.76
C PHE A 168 -3.31 3.04 6.20
N LYS A 169 -2.90 4.30 6.02
CA LYS A 169 -3.73 5.47 6.34
C LYS A 169 -5.01 5.55 5.49
N PHE A 170 -4.90 5.15 4.22
CA PHE A 170 -6.02 5.09 3.30
C PHE A 170 -7.06 4.06 3.74
N ASN A 171 -6.60 2.87 4.14
CA ASN A 171 -7.46 1.82 4.68
C ASN A 171 -8.12 2.24 6.00
N GLU A 172 -7.43 2.98 6.87
CA GLU A 172 -8.02 3.54 8.10
C GLU A 172 -9.18 4.51 7.80
N THR A 173 -9.08 5.27 6.71
CA THR A 173 -10.10 6.26 6.32
C THR A 173 -11.29 5.61 5.61
N LEU A 174 -11.03 4.62 4.74
CA LEU A 174 -12.07 3.98 3.92
C LEU A 174 -12.80 2.84 4.63
N LEU A 175 -12.10 2.08 5.45
CA LEU A 175 -12.65 0.89 6.09
C LEU A 175 -12.84 1.20 7.58
N PRO A 176 -14.09 1.35 8.05
CA PRO A 176 -14.32 1.45 9.48
C PRO A 176 -13.76 0.19 10.14
N GLU A 177 -13.15 0.35 11.33
CA GLU A 177 -12.78 -0.82 12.12
C GLU A 177 -14.03 -1.68 12.29
N PHE A 178 -13.98 -2.94 11.85
CA PHE A 178 -15.11 -3.87 12.00
C PHE A 178 -15.58 -3.94 13.46
N GLY A 179 -14.72 -3.58 14.42
CA GLY A 179 -15.06 -3.48 15.83
C GLY A 179 -15.93 -2.35 16.23
N ASP A 180 -15.75 -1.18 15.63
CA ASP A 180 -16.65 -0.08 15.91
C ASP A 180 -18.04 -0.39 15.37
N VAL A 181 -18.11 -1.08 14.23
CA VAL A 181 -19.37 -1.55 13.65
C VAL A 181 -20.00 -2.62 14.54
N ILE A 182 -19.26 -3.66 14.92
CA ILE A 182 -19.75 -4.75 15.79
C ILE A 182 -20.15 -4.20 17.15
N MET A 183 -19.38 -3.30 17.75
CA MET A 183 -19.66 -2.71 19.06
C MET A 183 -20.90 -1.82 19.00
N LYS A 184 -21.08 -1.03 17.95
CA LYS A 184 -22.32 -0.25 17.74
C LYS A 184 -23.53 -1.15 17.54
N ILE A 185 -23.40 -2.24 16.76
CA ILE A 185 -24.47 -3.23 16.57
C ILE A 185 -24.79 -3.89 17.91
N PHE A 186 -23.79 -4.35 18.66
CA PHE A 186 -23.97 -5.02 19.94
C PHE A 186 -24.61 -4.09 20.98
N HIS A 187 -24.19 -2.82 21.01
CA HIS A 187 -24.80 -1.80 21.86
C HIS A 187 -26.25 -1.52 21.46
N GLY A 188 -26.54 -1.35 20.16
CA GLY A 188 -27.89 -1.17 19.64
C GLY A 188 -28.80 -2.36 19.96
N LEU A 189 -28.27 -3.58 19.83
CA LEU A 189 -28.97 -4.82 20.14
C LEU A 189 -29.22 -4.94 21.65
N LYS A 190 -28.24 -4.60 22.50
CA LYS A 190 -28.40 -4.53 23.96
C LYS A 190 -29.48 -3.53 24.37
N VAL A 191 -29.48 -2.33 23.79
CA VAL A 191 -30.51 -1.30 24.04
C VAL A 191 -31.89 -1.81 23.59
N PHE A 192 -31.98 -2.40 22.40
CA PHE A 192 -33.23 -2.96 21.88
C PHE A 192 -33.79 -4.08 22.77
N PHE A 193 -32.94 -4.98 23.26
CA PHE A 193 -33.36 -6.04 24.18
C PHE A 193 -33.67 -5.51 25.58
N SER A 194 -33.00 -4.45 26.06
CA SER A 194 -33.34 -3.81 27.34
C SER A 194 -34.67 -3.08 27.33
N LEU A 195 -35.20 -2.75 26.14
CA LEU A 195 -36.52 -2.15 25.94
C LEU A 195 -37.65 -3.18 25.85
N ARG A 196 -37.40 -4.47 26.10
CA ARG A 196 -38.51 -5.44 26.19
C ARG A 196 -39.35 -5.16 27.45
N PRO A 197 -40.66 -4.94 27.29
CA PRO A 197 -41.50 -4.28 28.28
C PRO A 197 -41.87 -5.18 29.45
N HIS A 198 -42.06 -4.54 30.61
CA HIS A 198 -43.04 -4.97 31.61
C HIS A 198 -44.35 -5.36 30.89
N ARG A 199 -44.60 -6.68 30.76
CA ARG A 199 -45.97 -7.16 30.60
C ARG A 199 -46.61 -7.13 31.98
N GLN A 200 -47.54 -6.21 32.16
CA GLN A 200 -48.69 -6.40 33.05
C GLN A 200 -49.61 -7.46 32.46
#